data_AF-A0A0A6ZQM5-F1
#
_entry.id   AF-A0A0A6ZQM5-F1
#
_cell.length_a   1.000
_cell.length_b   1.000
_cell.length_c   1.000
_cell.angle_alpha   90.00
_cell.angle_beta   90.00
_cell.angle_gamma   90.00
#
_symmetry.space_group_name_H-M   'P 1'
#
loop_
_entity.id
_entity.type
_entity.pdbx_description
1 polymer ?
#
loop_
_entity_poly.entity_id
_entity_poly.type
_entity_poly.pdbx_seq_one_letter_code
_entity_poly.pdbx_strand_id
1 'polypeptide(L)'
;MVALDVSLNRVLTCLPSLPSSLQSLSALLNSLETLPDLPPALQKLSVGNNQLTALPELPCELQELSAFDNRLQELPPLPQNLRLLSVGENQLHRLPELPQRLQSLYIPNNQLNTLPDSIMNLHIYADVNIYNNPLSTRTLQALQRLTSSPDYHGPRIYFSMSDGQQNTLHRPLADAVTAWFPENKQSDVSQIWHAFEHEEHANTFSAFLDRLSDTVSARNTSGFREQVAAWLEKLSASAELRQQSFAIAADATESCEDRVALTWNNLRKTLLVHQASEGLFDNDTGALSAFLDRLSDTVSARNTSGFREQVAAWLEKLSASAGPFQTMLAEKLQLSTAVKEIAFLWRVGSDSK
;
A
#
# COMPACT_ATOMS: atom_id res chain seq x y z
N MET A 1 -35.72 -1.97 -31.25
CA MET A 1 -34.35 -1.73 -30.76
C MET A 1 -33.66 -0.81 -31.76
N VAL A 2 -33.29 0.41 -31.34
CA VAL A 2 -32.54 1.34 -32.21
C VAL A 2 -31.06 1.11 -31.96
N ALA A 3 -30.35 0.58 -32.95
CA ALA A 3 -28.94 0.23 -32.85
C ALA A 3 -28.13 0.94 -33.93
N LEU A 4 -26.95 1.42 -33.57
CA LEU A 4 -25.96 2.00 -34.48
C LEU A 4 -24.67 1.20 -34.36
N ASP A 5 -24.19 0.68 -35.48
CA ASP A 5 -22.90 0.03 -35.58
C ASP A 5 -22.02 0.77 -36.58
N VAL A 6 -20.93 1.34 -36.08
CA VAL A 6 -19.89 2.05 -36.83
C VAL A 6 -18.52 1.43 -36.55
N SER A 7 -18.49 0.14 -36.23
CA SER A 7 -17.25 -0.59 -35.96
C SER A 7 -16.39 -0.76 -37.22
N LEU A 8 -15.09 -1.02 -37.05
CA LEU A 8 -14.13 -1.37 -38.11
C LEU A 8 -13.85 -0.27 -39.16
N ASN A 9 -14.19 0.99 -38.89
CA ASN A 9 -13.88 2.08 -39.84
C ASN A 9 -12.42 2.53 -39.75
N ARG A 10 -11.70 2.21 -38.66
CA ARG A 10 -10.25 2.46 -38.40
C ARG A 10 -9.79 3.93 -38.41
N VAL A 11 -10.53 4.83 -39.06
CA VAL A 11 -10.18 6.24 -39.26
C VAL A 11 -11.11 7.17 -38.47
N LEU A 12 -12.21 6.66 -37.89
CA LEU A 12 -13.12 7.47 -37.08
C LEU A 12 -12.41 7.91 -35.80
N THR A 13 -12.21 9.22 -35.65
CA THR A 13 -11.59 9.87 -34.48
C THR A 13 -12.60 10.51 -33.54
N CYS A 14 -13.79 10.83 -34.02
CA CYS A 14 -14.91 11.34 -33.23
C CYS A 14 -16.26 10.83 -33.77
N LEU A 15 -17.29 10.87 -32.92
CA LEU A 15 -18.67 10.61 -33.30
C LEU A 15 -19.49 11.89 -33.19
N PRO A 16 -20.47 12.12 -34.10
CA PRO A 16 -21.42 13.21 -33.95
C PRO A 16 -22.39 12.96 -32.79
N SER A 17 -23.21 13.96 -32.46
CA SER A 17 -24.28 13.83 -31.47
C SER A 17 -25.19 12.64 -31.80
N LEU A 18 -25.39 11.77 -30.81
CA LEU A 18 -26.16 10.54 -30.97
C LEU A 18 -27.67 10.82 -30.82
N PRO A 19 -28.54 10.09 -31.55
CA PRO A 19 -29.97 10.24 -31.38
C PRO A 19 -30.42 9.77 -29.99
N SER A 20 -31.31 10.52 -29.35
CA SER A 20 -31.77 10.26 -27.97
C SER A 20 -32.50 8.92 -27.79
N SER A 21 -33.03 8.35 -28.87
CA SER A 21 -33.71 7.05 -28.89
C SER A 21 -32.78 5.85 -29.07
N LEU A 22 -31.47 6.07 -29.24
CA LEU A 22 -30.49 5.01 -29.44
C LEU A 22 -30.40 4.11 -28.20
N GLN A 23 -30.52 2.81 -28.40
CA GLN A 23 -30.47 1.80 -27.35
C GLN A 23 -29.17 0.99 -27.36
N SER A 24 -28.52 0.87 -28.52
CA SER A 24 -27.26 0.14 -28.68
C SER A 24 -26.30 0.91 -29.56
N LEU A 25 -25.08 1.13 -29.08
CA LEU A 25 -23.98 1.73 -29.84
C LEU A 25 -22.81 0.75 -29.89
N SER A 26 -22.36 0.42 -31.11
CA SER A 26 -21.12 -0.29 -31.35
C SER A 26 -20.20 0.56 -32.22
N ALA A 27 -19.01 0.86 -31.73
CA ALA A 27 -17.98 1.63 -32.40
C ALA A 27 -16.60 0.99 -32.18
N LEU A 28 -16.53 -0.35 -32.25
CA LEU A 28 -15.33 -1.12 -32.02
C LEU A 28 -14.28 -0.89 -33.11
N LEU A 29 -12.99 -1.00 -32.78
CA LEU A 29 -11.89 -0.99 -33.77
C LEU A 29 -11.89 0.29 -34.63
N ASN A 30 -11.83 1.43 -33.94
CA ASN A 30 -11.70 2.76 -34.52
C ASN A 30 -10.50 3.49 -33.88
N SER A 31 -10.37 4.78 -34.15
CA SER A 31 -9.35 5.64 -33.55
C SER A 31 -9.99 6.75 -32.69
N LEU A 32 -11.11 6.43 -32.02
CA LEU A 32 -11.84 7.42 -31.24
C LEU A 32 -11.00 7.88 -30.04
N GLU A 33 -10.78 9.19 -29.94
CA GLU A 33 -10.08 9.79 -28.80
C GLU A 33 -11.05 10.22 -27.70
N THR A 34 -12.28 10.57 -28.08
CA THR A 34 -13.36 10.99 -27.18
C THR A 34 -14.70 10.44 -27.64
N LEU A 35 -15.66 10.38 -26.72
CA LEU A 35 -17.06 10.07 -27.02
C LEU A 35 -17.93 11.31 -26.77
N PRO A 36 -18.98 11.52 -27.59
CA PRO A 36 -20.00 12.52 -27.30
C PRO A 36 -20.87 12.08 -26.12
N ASP A 37 -21.76 12.98 -25.67
CA ASP A 37 -22.75 12.66 -24.64
C ASP A 37 -23.59 11.45 -25.05
N LEU A 38 -23.72 10.51 -24.11
CA LEU A 38 -24.45 9.27 -24.33
C LEU A 38 -25.95 9.50 -24.18
N PRO A 39 -26.78 8.90 -25.07
CA PRO A 39 -28.21 9.07 -24.99
C PRO A 39 -28.76 8.37 -23.73
N PRO A 40 -29.77 8.96 -23.06
CA PRO A 40 -30.27 8.46 -21.78
C PRO A 40 -30.93 7.07 -21.88
N ALA A 41 -31.41 6.69 -23.08
CA ALA A 41 -32.03 5.40 -23.34
C ALA A 41 -31.03 4.29 -23.74
N LEU A 42 -29.73 4.58 -23.73
CA LEU A 42 -28.70 3.63 -24.13
C LEU A 42 -28.59 2.48 -23.12
N GLN A 43 -28.69 1.26 -23.62
CA GLN A 43 -28.60 0.03 -22.83
C GLN A 43 -27.30 -0.73 -23.08
N LYS A 44 -26.72 -0.61 -24.27
CA LYS A 44 -25.49 -1.29 -24.66
C LYS A 44 -24.50 -0.33 -25.30
N LEU A 45 -23.27 -0.32 -24.80
CA LEU A 45 -22.17 0.49 -25.31
C LEU A 45 -20.93 -0.39 -25.54
N SER A 46 -20.48 -0.45 -26.80
CA SER A 46 -19.29 -1.18 -27.22
C SER A 46 -18.32 -0.24 -27.94
N VAL A 47 -17.23 0.13 -27.29
CA VAL A 47 -16.23 1.11 -27.75
C VAL A 47 -14.78 0.62 -27.56
N GLY A 48 -14.59 -0.69 -27.46
CA GLY A 48 -13.26 -1.31 -27.36
C GLY A 48 -12.39 -1.18 -28.62
N ASN A 49 -11.07 -1.31 -28.44
CA ASN A 49 -10.02 -1.03 -29.43
C ASN A 49 -10.15 0.39 -30.01
N ASN A 50 -9.99 1.38 -29.15
CA ASN A 50 -9.96 2.80 -29.50
C ASN A 50 -8.82 3.49 -28.74
N GLN A 51 -8.78 4.83 -28.73
CA GLN A 51 -7.76 5.62 -28.04
C GLN A 51 -8.38 6.48 -26.93
N LEU A 52 -9.51 6.04 -26.35
CA LEU A 52 -10.24 6.79 -25.34
C LEU A 52 -9.41 6.91 -24.07
N THR A 53 -9.28 8.13 -23.55
CA THR A 53 -8.61 8.43 -22.27
C THR A 53 -9.59 8.56 -21.11
N ALA A 54 -10.85 8.88 -21.41
CA ALA A 54 -11.95 8.96 -20.47
C ALA A 54 -13.27 8.53 -21.11
N LEU A 55 -14.23 8.13 -20.28
CA LEU A 55 -15.62 7.92 -20.68
C LEU A 55 -16.49 9.09 -20.19
N PRO A 56 -17.49 9.51 -20.98
CA PRO A 56 -18.50 10.48 -20.52
C PRO A 56 -19.38 9.86 -19.43
N GLU A 57 -20.27 10.66 -18.84
CA GLU A 57 -21.25 10.15 -17.87
C GLU A 57 -22.08 9.02 -18.47
N LEU A 58 -22.21 7.93 -17.71
CA LEU A 58 -22.90 6.73 -18.16
C LEU A 58 -24.42 6.88 -17.91
N PRO A 59 -25.27 6.53 -18.89
CA PRO A 59 -26.71 6.62 -18.73
C PRO A 59 -27.21 5.59 -17.70
N CYS A 60 -28.24 5.96 -16.95
CA CYS A 60 -28.80 5.12 -15.87
C CYS A 60 -29.36 3.77 -16.35
N GLU A 61 -29.80 3.71 -17.61
CA GLU A 61 -30.37 2.52 -18.24
C GLU A 61 -29.31 1.58 -18.84
N LEU A 62 -28.02 1.93 -18.75
CA LEU A 62 -26.95 1.12 -19.31
C LEU A 62 -26.83 -0.22 -18.58
N GLN A 63 -26.83 -1.30 -19.36
CA GLN A 63 -26.77 -2.68 -18.87
C GLN A 63 -25.45 -3.36 -19.25
N GLU A 64 -24.86 -2.99 -20.40
CA GLU A 64 -23.63 -3.57 -20.91
C GLU A 64 -22.66 -2.47 -21.36
N LEU A 65 -21.44 -2.49 -20.81
CA LEU A 65 -20.34 -1.61 -21.20
C LEU A 65 -19.11 -2.44 -21.57
N SER A 66 -18.62 -2.24 -22.79
CA SER A 66 -17.41 -2.85 -23.31
C SER A 66 -16.48 -1.78 -23.88
N ALA A 67 -15.42 -1.45 -23.15
CA ALA A 67 -14.41 -0.44 -23.50
C ALA A 67 -12.98 -0.98 -23.32
N PHE A 68 -12.78 -2.26 -23.66
CA PHE A 68 -11.46 -2.90 -23.59
C PHE A 68 -10.48 -2.32 -24.63
N ASP A 69 -9.17 -2.47 -24.42
CA ASP A 69 -8.11 -1.97 -25.30
C ASP A 69 -8.28 -0.47 -25.63
N ASN A 70 -8.10 0.35 -24.59
CA ASN A 70 -8.17 1.80 -24.62
C ASN A 70 -7.08 2.38 -23.69
N ARG A 71 -7.13 3.69 -23.40
CA ARG A 71 -6.18 4.38 -22.50
C ARG A 71 -6.88 4.97 -21.28
N LEU A 72 -7.95 4.34 -20.81
CA LEU A 72 -8.74 4.82 -19.68
C LEU A 72 -7.91 4.73 -18.39
N GLN A 73 -7.80 5.85 -17.67
CA GLN A 73 -7.11 5.92 -16.37
C GLN A 73 -8.07 5.81 -15.18
N GLU A 74 -9.32 6.21 -15.38
CA GLU A 74 -10.40 6.08 -14.41
C GLU A 74 -11.74 5.83 -15.12
N LEU A 75 -12.71 5.35 -14.33
CA LEU A 75 -14.09 5.16 -14.78
C LEU A 75 -15.02 6.14 -14.05
N PRO A 76 -16.05 6.67 -14.75
CA PRO A 76 -17.13 7.39 -14.10
C PRO A 76 -17.94 6.46 -13.18
N PRO A 77 -18.81 7.01 -12.32
CA PRO A 77 -19.74 6.21 -11.52
C PRO A 77 -20.54 5.24 -12.38
N LEU A 78 -20.60 3.98 -11.96
CA LEU A 78 -21.28 2.93 -12.70
C LEU A 78 -22.80 2.98 -12.42
N PRO A 79 -23.64 2.81 -13.46
CA PRO A 79 -25.08 2.78 -13.27
C PRO A 79 -25.51 1.50 -12.54
N GLN A 80 -26.52 1.61 -11.69
CA GLN A 80 -27.00 0.50 -10.84
C GLN A 80 -27.57 -0.68 -11.64
N ASN A 81 -27.95 -0.46 -12.91
CA ASN A 81 -28.49 -1.49 -13.80
C ASN A 81 -27.41 -2.25 -14.59
N LEU A 82 -26.13 -1.89 -14.45
CA LEU A 82 -25.04 -2.51 -15.19
C LEU A 82 -24.90 -3.99 -14.79
N ARG A 83 -24.88 -4.86 -15.80
CA ARG A 83 -24.73 -6.31 -15.66
C ARG A 83 -23.39 -6.82 -16.18
N LEU A 84 -22.87 -6.17 -17.22
CA LEU A 84 -21.58 -6.51 -17.82
C LEU A 84 -20.70 -5.27 -17.93
N LEU A 85 -19.48 -5.39 -17.38
CA LEU A 85 -18.42 -4.40 -17.52
C LEU A 85 -17.16 -5.08 -18.05
N SER A 86 -16.70 -4.68 -19.24
CA SER A 86 -15.45 -5.12 -19.83
C SER A 86 -14.57 -3.92 -20.14
N VAL A 87 -13.48 -3.78 -19.40
CA VAL A 87 -12.52 -2.66 -19.47
C VAL A 87 -11.08 -3.17 -19.36
N GLY A 88 -10.83 -4.39 -19.86
CA GLY A 88 -9.48 -4.95 -19.93
C GLY A 88 -8.55 -4.15 -20.85
N GLU A 89 -7.23 -4.34 -20.73
CA GLU A 89 -6.21 -3.64 -21.54
C GLU A 89 -6.39 -2.11 -21.48
N ASN A 90 -6.33 -1.57 -20.27
CA ASN A 90 -6.46 -0.13 -20.00
C ASN A 90 -5.41 0.29 -18.95
N GLN A 91 -5.48 1.54 -18.48
CA GLN A 91 -4.53 2.10 -17.51
C GLN A 91 -5.21 2.41 -16.16
N LEU A 92 -6.25 1.65 -15.80
CA LEU A 92 -7.04 1.92 -14.60
C LEU A 92 -6.21 1.68 -13.33
N HIS A 93 -6.14 2.69 -12.47
CA HIS A 93 -5.46 2.60 -11.16
C HIS A 93 -6.39 2.18 -10.01
N ARG A 94 -7.69 2.43 -10.16
CA ARG A 94 -8.74 2.15 -9.17
C ARG A 94 -10.05 1.81 -9.87
N LEU A 95 -10.93 1.15 -9.14
CA LEU A 95 -12.31 0.92 -9.57
C LEU A 95 -13.28 1.77 -8.74
N PRO A 96 -14.36 2.29 -9.35
CA PRO A 96 -15.49 2.85 -8.61
C PRO A 96 -16.26 1.75 -7.87
N GLU A 97 -17.25 2.14 -7.06
CA GLU A 97 -18.17 1.17 -6.46
C GLU A 97 -18.88 0.35 -7.53
N LEU A 98 -18.90 -0.96 -7.32
CA LEU A 98 -19.50 -1.90 -8.25
C LEU A 98 -20.99 -2.09 -7.94
N PRO A 99 -21.88 -2.02 -8.95
CA PRO A 99 -23.30 -2.21 -8.72
C PRO A 99 -23.58 -3.68 -8.37
N GLN A 100 -24.47 -3.93 -7.41
CA GLN A 100 -24.78 -5.29 -6.94
C GLN A 100 -25.37 -6.20 -8.04
N ARG A 101 -25.95 -5.60 -9.08
CA ARG A 101 -26.51 -6.32 -10.24
C ARG A 101 -25.46 -6.76 -11.26
N LEU A 102 -24.19 -6.42 -11.04
CA LEU A 102 -23.10 -6.81 -11.94
C LEU A 102 -22.90 -8.33 -11.89
N GLN A 103 -22.96 -8.95 -13.07
CA GLN A 103 -22.83 -10.39 -13.27
C GLN A 103 -21.48 -10.75 -13.90
N SER A 104 -20.91 -9.85 -14.68
CA SER A 104 -19.63 -10.11 -15.35
C SER A 104 -18.75 -8.87 -15.31
N LEU A 105 -17.55 -9.04 -14.78
CA LEU A 105 -16.55 -7.99 -14.64
C LEU A 105 -15.23 -8.46 -15.23
N TYR A 106 -14.83 -7.90 -16.36
CA TYR A 106 -13.56 -8.20 -17.03
C TYR A 106 -12.67 -6.97 -17.03
N ILE A 107 -11.61 -7.01 -16.21
CA ILE A 107 -10.62 -5.94 -16.08
C ILE A 107 -9.18 -6.50 -16.13
N PRO A 108 -8.85 -7.45 -17.03
CA PRO A 108 -7.48 -7.92 -17.12
C PRO A 108 -6.54 -6.82 -17.63
N ASN A 109 -5.23 -6.94 -17.39
CA ASN A 109 -4.20 -6.04 -17.94
C ASN A 109 -4.50 -4.55 -17.66
N ASN A 110 -4.55 -4.21 -16.38
CA ASN A 110 -4.72 -2.84 -15.89
C ASN A 110 -3.69 -2.55 -14.78
N GLN A 111 -3.78 -1.39 -14.13
CA GLN A 111 -2.82 -0.93 -13.12
C GLN A 111 -3.43 -0.89 -11.72
N LEU A 112 -4.39 -1.77 -11.43
CA LEU A 112 -5.08 -1.81 -10.14
C LEU A 112 -4.15 -2.31 -9.04
N ASN A 113 -4.00 -1.52 -7.98
CA ASN A 113 -3.26 -1.90 -6.77
C ASN A 113 -4.18 -2.50 -5.69
N THR A 114 -5.42 -2.01 -5.62
CA THR A 114 -6.43 -2.41 -4.63
C THR A 114 -7.77 -2.64 -5.32
N LEU A 115 -8.67 -3.34 -4.64
CA LEU A 115 -10.03 -3.60 -5.08
C LEU A 115 -11.01 -2.97 -4.10
N PRO A 116 -12.18 -2.50 -4.57
CA PRO A 116 -13.20 -1.95 -3.69
C PRO A 116 -13.91 -3.07 -2.91
N ASP A 117 -14.32 -2.78 -1.67
CA ASP A 117 -15.04 -3.74 -0.82
C ASP A 117 -16.33 -4.26 -1.47
N SER A 118 -16.96 -3.45 -2.33
CA SER A 118 -18.14 -3.82 -3.10
C SER A 118 -17.94 -5.07 -3.98
N ILE A 119 -16.70 -5.42 -4.33
CA ILE A 119 -16.40 -6.61 -5.13
C ILE A 119 -16.80 -7.90 -4.39
N MET A 120 -16.77 -7.92 -3.05
CA MET A 120 -17.21 -9.05 -2.24
C MET A 120 -18.74 -9.14 -2.13
N ASN A 121 -19.44 -8.02 -2.37
CA ASN A 121 -20.90 -7.92 -2.27
C ASN A 121 -21.61 -8.27 -3.59
N LEU A 122 -20.86 -8.64 -4.62
CA LEU A 122 -21.43 -9.12 -5.88
C LEU A 122 -22.14 -10.46 -5.68
N HIS A 123 -23.06 -10.76 -6.60
CA HIS A 123 -23.79 -12.02 -6.57
C HIS A 123 -22.83 -13.23 -6.65
N ILE A 124 -23.17 -14.34 -6.02
CA ILE A 124 -22.36 -15.59 -6.00
C ILE A 124 -22.04 -16.16 -7.39
N TYR A 125 -22.86 -15.80 -8.40
CA TYR A 125 -22.68 -16.22 -9.79
C TYR A 125 -21.97 -15.16 -10.64
N ALA A 126 -21.50 -14.07 -10.04
CA ALA A 126 -20.76 -13.08 -10.79
C ALA A 126 -19.36 -13.61 -11.10
N ASP A 127 -18.98 -13.49 -12.36
CA ASP A 127 -17.65 -13.85 -12.86
C ASP A 127 -16.79 -12.60 -12.93
N VAL A 128 -15.70 -12.57 -12.17
CA VAL A 128 -14.80 -11.44 -12.02
C VAL A 128 -13.41 -11.83 -12.48
N ASN A 129 -12.91 -11.23 -13.55
CA ASN A 129 -11.56 -11.42 -14.05
C ASN A 129 -10.74 -10.15 -13.87
N ILE A 130 -9.67 -10.25 -13.09
CA ILE A 130 -8.74 -9.16 -12.75
C ILE A 130 -7.29 -9.59 -13.01
N TYR A 131 -7.06 -10.54 -13.92
CA TYR A 131 -5.73 -11.02 -14.29
C TYR A 131 -4.77 -9.89 -14.67
N ASN A 132 -3.47 -10.07 -14.40
CA ASN A 132 -2.42 -9.11 -14.78
C ASN A 132 -2.71 -7.67 -14.30
N ASN A 133 -3.09 -7.56 -13.04
CA ASN A 133 -3.07 -6.28 -12.32
C ASN A 133 -2.00 -6.35 -11.22
N PRO A 134 -1.26 -5.26 -10.98
CA PRO A 134 -0.25 -5.17 -9.92
C PRO A 134 -0.90 -5.02 -8.53
N LEU A 135 -1.79 -5.95 -8.19
CA LEU A 135 -2.48 -5.98 -6.91
C LEU A 135 -1.49 -6.16 -5.78
N SER A 136 -1.70 -5.43 -4.69
CA SER A 136 -0.86 -5.57 -3.51
C SER A 136 -0.90 -7.01 -2.97
N THR A 137 0.23 -7.49 -2.46
CA THR A 137 0.35 -8.83 -1.87
C THR A 137 -0.71 -9.09 -0.80
N ARG A 138 -1.08 -8.05 -0.05
CA ARG A 138 -2.16 -8.13 0.96
C ARG A 138 -3.51 -8.43 0.31
N THR A 139 -3.85 -7.72 -0.77
CA THR A 139 -5.11 -7.94 -1.50
C THR A 139 -5.14 -9.36 -2.05
N LEU A 140 -4.05 -9.82 -2.66
CA LEU A 140 -3.94 -11.19 -3.18
C LEU A 140 -4.08 -12.25 -2.08
N GLN A 141 -3.40 -12.09 -0.93
CA GLN A 141 -3.51 -13.00 0.20
C GLN A 141 -4.92 -12.99 0.81
N ALA A 142 -5.54 -11.82 0.92
CA ALA A 142 -6.92 -11.71 1.41
C ALA A 142 -7.89 -12.42 0.48
N LEU A 143 -7.80 -12.18 -0.83
CA LEU A 143 -8.58 -12.88 -1.84
C LEU A 143 -8.36 -14.38 -1.77
N GLN A 144 -7.12 -14.84 -1.71
CA GLN A 144 -6.79 -16.26 -1.64
C GLN A 144 -7.37 -16.92 -0.38
N ARG A 145 -7.25 -16.30 0.79
CA ARG A 145 -7.83 -16.82 2.04
C ARG A 145 -9.35 -16.88 1.97
N LEU A 146 -9.97 -15.85 1.41
CA LEU A 146 -11.43 -15.78 1.28
C LEU A 146 -11.94 -16.83 0.29
N THR A 147 -11.39 -16.88 -0.93
CA THR A 147 -11.84 -17.82 -1.96
C THR A 147 -11.49 -19.27 -1.68
N SER A 148 -10.48 -19.54 -0.83
CA SER A 148 -10.16 -20.91 -0.39
C SER A 148 -10.98 -21.40 0.80
N SER A 149 -11.77 -20.52 1.43
CA SER A 149 -12.62 -20.90 2.57
C SER A 149 -13.78 -21.78 2.09
N PRO A 150 -14.08 -22.91 2.77
CA PRO A 150 -15.22 -23.76 2.41
C PRO A 150 -16.58 -23.04 2.56
N ASP A 151 -16.65 -22.00 3.39
CA ASP A 151 -17.85 -21.19 3.61
C ASP A 151 -17.91 -19.93 2.71
N TYR A 152 -17.08 -19.88 1.67
CA TYR A 152 -17.09 -18.76 0.73
C TYR A 152 -18.32 -18.80 -0.19
N HIS A 153 -19.17 -17.78 -0.06
CA HIS A 153 -20.39 -17.62 -0.86
C HIS A 153 -20.36 -16.34 -1.73
N GLY A 154 -19.16 -15.82 -2.01
CA GLY A 154 -18.95 -14.64 -2.85
C GLY A 154 -18.80 -14.96 -4.34
N PRO A 155 -18.51 -13.96 -5.18
CA PRO A 155 -18.34 -14.14 -6.63
C PRO A 155 -17.10 -14.98 -6.98
N ARG A 156 -17.06 -15.49 -8.20
CA ARG A 156 -15.87 -16.19 -8.72
C ARG A 156 -14.85 -15.17 -9.21
N ILE A 157 -13.71 -15.11 -8.55
CA ILE A 157 -12.66 -14.13 -8.84
C ILE A 157 -11.44 -14.84 -9.41
N TYR A 158 -11.09 -14.49 -10.64
CA TYR A 158 -9.92 -14.94 -11.37
C TYR A 158 -8.83 -13.88 -11.29
N PHE A 159 -7.70 -14.21 -10.68
CA PHE A 159 -6.56 -13.33 -10.53
C PHE A 159 -5.27 -14.11 -10.81
N SER A 160 -4.26 -13.41 -11.33
CA SER A 160 -2.91 -13.96 -11.45
C SER A 160 -2.28 -13.99 -10.08
N MET A 161 -2.05 -15.18 -9.55
CA MET A 161 -0.91 -15.36 -8.67
C MET A 161 0.30 -15.26 -9.58
N SER A 162 1.08 -14.19 -9.48
CA SER A 162 2.36 -14.14 -10.17
C SER A 162 3.09 -15.45 -9.85
N ASP A 163 3.56 -16.18 -10.87
CA ASP A 163 4.32 -17.45 -10.75
C ASP A 163 5.58 -17.34 -9.85
N GLY A 164 5.85 -16.16 -9.29
CA GLY A 164 6.82 -15.91 -8.22
C GLY A 164 6.24 -15.92 -6.79
N GLN A 165 5.17 -16.66 -6.49
CA GLN A 165 4.63 -16.78 -5.12
C GLN A 165 4.63 -18.21 -4.55
N GLN A 166 5.15 -19.20 -5.29
CA GLN A 166 5.74 -20.40 -4.67
C GLN A 166 7.21 -20.19 -4.24
N ASN A 167 7.78 -19.02 -4.56
CA ASN A 167 9.04 -18.56 -4.02
C ASN A 167 8.81 -17.15 -3.46
N THR A 168 8.65 -17.03 -2.15
CA THR A 168 9.37 -15.95 -1.47
C THR A 168 10.87 -16.20 -1.63
N LEU A 169 11.40 -16.09 -2.85
CA LEU A 169 12.74 -15.56 -2.98
C LEU A 169 12.55 -14.08 -2.67
N HIS A 170 12.58 -13.80 -1.38
CA HIS A 170 12.95 -12.48 -0.92
C HIS A 170 14.15 -12.06 -1.77
N ARG A 171 14.12 -10.84 -2.31
CA ARG A 171 15.36 -10.30 -2.88
C ARG A 171 16.43 -10.43 -1.78
N PRO A 172 17.65 -10.90 -2.13
CA PRO A 172 18.77 -10.92 -1.21
C PRO A 172 18.80 -9.67 -0.35
N LEU A 173 19.13 -9.80 0.93
CA LEU A 173 19.19 -8.66 1.84
C LEU A 173 20.08 -7.54 1.27
N ALA A 174 21.18 -7.93 0.60
CA ALA A 174 22.08 -7.03 -0.10
C ALA A 174 21.36 -6.21 -1.19
N ASP A 175 20.56 -6.83 -2.05
CA ASP A 175 19.77 -6.16 -3.09
C ASP A 175 18.70 -5.24 -2.50
N ALA A 176 18.16 -5.61 -1.33
CA ALA A 176 17.17 -4.79 -0.65
C ALA A 176 17.74 -3.48 -0.13
N VAL A 177 18.95 -3.55 0.38
CA VAL A 177 19.66 -2.42 0.99
C VAL A 177 20.24 -1.52 -0.09
N THR A 178 20.84 -2.08 -1.15
CA THR A 178 21.47 -1.29 -2.23
C THR A 178 20.49 -0.37 -2.93
N ALA A 179 19.21 -0.76 -3.03
CA ALA A 179 18.14 0.08 -3.60
C ALA A 179 17.93 1.43 -2.88
N TRP A 180 18.44 1.58 -1.65
CA TRP A 180 18.39 2.81 -0.87
C TRP A 180 19.62 3.71 -1.05
N PHE A 181 20.70 3.20 -1.64
CA PHE A 181 21.94 3.93 -1.86
C PHE A 181 22.08 4.43 -3.30
N PRO A 182 22.76 5.56 -3.53
CA PRO A 182 23.13 6.01 -4.88
C PRO A 182 24.08 5.02 -5.56
N GLU A 183 24.04 4.96 -6.90
CA GLU A 183 24.77 3.98 -7.74
C GLU A 183 26.27 3.90 -7.42
N ASN A 184 26.89 5.02 -7.02
CA ASN A 184 28.31 5.08 -6.67
C ASN A 184 28.71 4.32 -5.40
N LYS A 185 27.76 3.97 -4.51
CA LYS A 185 28.01 3.23 -3.26
C LYS A 185 27.41 1.82 -3.25
N GLN A 186 26.64 1.45 -4.27
CA GLN A 186 25.90 0.19 -4.28
C GLN A 186 26.80 -1.05 -4.25
N SER A 187 27.96 -1.02 -4.93
CA SER A 187 28.89 -2.15 -4.95
C SER A 187 29.45 -2.45 -3.55
N ASP A 188 29.88 -1.43 -2.81
CA ASP A 188 30.50 -1.60 -1.49
C ASP A 188 29.45 -2.05 -0.45
N VAL A 189 28.26 -1.45 -0.50
CA VAL A 189 27.14 -1.81 0.38
C VAL A 189 26.68 -3.24 0.11
N SER A 190 26.60 -3.66 -1.15
CA SER A 190 26.22 -5.04 -1.48
C SER A 190 27.16 -6.06 -0.84
N GLN A 191 28.47 -5.84 -0.95
CA GLN A 191 29.48 -6.75 -0.36
C GLN A 191 29.38 -6.82 1.16
N ILE A 192 29.18 -5.69 1.83
CA ILE A 192 29.03 -5.63 3.29
C ILE A 192 27.76 -6.40 3.72
N TRP A 193 26.64 -6.17 3.04
CA TRP A 193 25.35 -6.73 3.44
C TRP A 193 25.13 -8.18 3.03
N HIS A 194 25.88 -8.70 2.04
CA HIS A 194 25.96 -10.13 1.78
C HIS A 194 26.51 -10.93 2.97
N ALA A 195 27.41 -10.34 3.77
CA ALA A 195 27.92 -11.00 4.98
C ALA A 195 26.83 -11.18 6.06
N PHE A 196 25.78 -10.35 6.05
CA PHE A 196 24.69 -10.37 7.04
C PHE A 196 23.48 -11.18 6.57
N GLU A 197 23.52 -11.76 5.38
CA GLU A 197 22.40 -12.47 4.77
C GLU A 197 22.04 -13.78 5.49
N HIS A 198 23.00 -14.37 6.21
CA HIS A 198 22.82 -15.59 7.00
C HIS A 198 22.39 -15.32 8.45
N GLU A 199 22.19 -14.06 8.83
CA GLU A 199 21.73 -13.70 10.18
C GLU A 199 20.24 -14.02 10.36
N GLU A 200 19.86 -14.33 11.61
CA GLU A 200 18.48 -14.62 11.96
C GLU A 200 17.58 -13.41 11.62
N HIS A 201 16.40 -13.68 11.05
CA HIS A 201 15.43 -12.66 10.61
C HIS A 201 15.86 -11.75 9.43
N ALA A 202 17.01 -11.98 8.79
CA ALA A 202 17.46 -11.21 7.62
C ALA A 202 16.42 -11.15 6.47
N ASN A 203 15.75 -12.27 6.17
CA ASN A 203 14.72 -12.34 5.13
C ASN A 203 13.48 -11.49 5.46
N THR A 204 13.07 -11.46 6.73
CA THR A 204 11.94 -10.64 7.19
C THR A 204 12.28 -9.14 7.12
N PHE A 205 13.55 -8.79 7.37
CA PHE A 205 14.05 -7.44 7.25
C PHE A 205 14.12 -6.97 5.79
N SER A 206 14.55 -7.83 4.87
CA SER A 206 14.49 -7.57 3.41
C SER A 206 13.06 -7.22 2.97
N ALA A 207 12.08 -8.02 3.40
CA ALA A 207 10.66 -7.77 3.12
C ALA A 207 10.14 -6.46 3.73
N PHE A 208 10.64 -6.07 4.91
CA PHE A 208 10.32 -4.78 5.51
C PHE A 208 10.86 -3.61 4.67
N LEU A 209 12.11 -3.69 4.19
CA LEU A 209 12.71 -2.65 3.35
C LEU A 209 11.97 -2.49 2.01
N ASP A 210 11.50 -3.57 1.39
CA ASP A 210 10.64 -3.52 0.21
C ASP A 210 9.37 -2.71 0.48
N ARG A 211 8.65 -3.10 1.54
CA ARG A 211 7.40 -2.43 1.93
C ARG A 211 7.61 -0.97 2.29
N LEU A 212 8.74 -0.63 2.92
CA LEU A 212 9.10 0.74 3.25
C LEU A 212 9.36 1.57 1.98
N SER A 213 10.02 0.99 0.97
CA SER A 213 10.29 1.63 -0.32
C SER A 213 9.01 1.91 -1.12
N ASP A 214 7.98 1.08 -0.93
CA ASP A 214 6.68 1.26 -1.57
C ASP A 214 5.80 2.35 -0.94
N THR A 215 6.21 2.91 0.21
CA THR A 215 5.45 4.00 0.84
C THR A 215 5.58 5.31 0.05
N VAL A 216 4.50 6.09 0.00
CA VAL A 216 4.44 7.40 -0.70
C VAL A 216 5.53 8.37 -0.22
N SER A 217 5.94 8.27 1.05
CA SER A 217 7.02 9.09 1.63
C SER A 217 8.40 8.74 1.04
N ALA A 218 8.65 7.47 0.75
CA ALA A 218 9.91 7.00 0.15
C ALA A 218 10.03 7.31 -1.36
N ARG A 219 8.89 7.52 -2.04
CA ARG A 219 8.84 7.86 -3.47
C ARG A 219 8.96 9.37 -3.74
N ASN A 220 8.41 10.21 -2.86
CA ASN A 220 8.28 11.65 -3.12
C ASN A 220 9.27 12.55 -2.35
N THR A 221 9.98 12.06 -1.33
CA THR A 221 10.87 12.88 -0.50
C THR A 221 12.31 12.37 -0.56
N SER A 222 13.20 13.07 -1.26
CA SER A 222 14.64 12.72 -1.36
C SER A 222 15.30 12.62 0.02
N GLY A 223 14.97 13.54 0.93
CA GLY A 223 15.50 13.54 2.30
C GLY A 223 15.10 12.32 3.14
N PHE A 224 14.02 11.60 2.80
CA PHE A 224 13.65 10.38 3.51
C PHE A 224 14.58 9.22 3.14
N ARG A 225 14.90 9.05 1.84
CA ARG A 225 15.84 8.02 1.39
C ARG A 225 17.23 8.21 2.00
N GLU A 226 17.71 9.46 2.09
CA GLU A 226 18.99 9.78 2.74
C GLU A 226 19.00 9.41 4.23
N GLN A 227 17.89 9.64 4.96
CA GLN A 227 17.76 9.23 6.36
C GLN A 227 17.79 7.71 6.53
N VAL A 228 17.13 6.97 5.64
CA VAL A 228 17.14 5.50 5.66
C VAL A 228 18.54 4.96 5.31
N ALA A 229 19.22 5.54 4.32
CA ALA A 229 20.58 5.16 3.95
C ALA A 229 21.57 5.40 5.10
N ALA A 230 21.53 6.58 5.74
CA ALA A 230 22.37 6.89 6.90
C ALA A 230 22.10 5.97 8.10
N TRP A 231 20.84 5.54 8.26
CA TRP A 231 20.48 4.56 9.28
C TRP A 231 21.02 3.17 8.97
N LEU A 232 20.92 2.71 7.72
CA LEU A 232 21.50 1.44 7.26
C LEU A 232 23.03 1.41 7.41
N GLU A 233 23.73 2.52 7.16
CA GLU A 233 25.18 2.63 7.43
C GLU A 233 25.49 2.37 8.91
N LYS A 234 24.69 2.91 9.84
CA LYS A 234 24.85 2.66 11.29
C LYS A 234 24.56 1.20 11.68
N LEU A 235 23.58 0.56 11.05
CA LEU A 235 23.28 -0.86 11.25
C LEU A 235 24.42 -1.76 10.76
N SER A 236 25.12 -1.36 9.71
CA SER A 236 26.27 -2.13 9.23
C SER A 236 27.45 -2.10 10.21
N ALA A 237 27.57 -1.03 11.02
CA ALA A 237 28.65 -0.84 11.99
C ALA A 237 28.43 -1.55 13.34
N SER A 238 27.18 -1.74 13.78
CA SER A 238 26.85 -2.34 15.09
C SER A 238 26.03 -3.62 14.94
N ALA A 239 26.60 -4.74 15.37
CA ALA A 239 25.94 -6.06 15.31
C ALA A 239 24.74 -6.15 16.26
N GLU A 240 24.84 -5.58 17.47
CA GLU A 240 23.75 -5.57 18.44
C GLU A 240 22.54 -4.77 17.94
N LEU A 241 22.80 -3.59 17.38
CA LEU A 241 21.75 -2.75 16.80
C LEU A 241 21.08 -3.44 15.59
N ARG A 242 21.87 -4.12 14.76
CA ARG A 242 21.36 -4.86 13.61
C ARG A 242 20.45 -6.01 14.03
N GLN A 243 20.88 -6.83 14.99
CA GLN A 243 20.09 -7.95 15.50
C GLN A 243 18.77 -7.47 16.14
N GLN A 244 18.82 -6.41 16.96
CA GLN A 244 17.61 -5.82 17.55
C GLN A 244 16.67 -5.24 16.48
N SER A 245 17.23 -4.62 15.44
CA SER A 245 16.44 -4.08 14.32
C SER A 245 15.78 -5.18 13.50
N PHE A 246 16.46 -6.30 13.28
CA PHE A 246 15.91 -7.45 12.57
C PHE A 246 14.79 -8.12 13.36
N ALA A 247 14.96 -8.29 14.67
CA ALA A 247 13.92 -8.82 15.56
C ALA A 247 12.66 -7.93 15.56
N ILE A 248 12.82 -6.59 15.62
CA ILE A 248 11.68 -5.66 15.56
C ILE A 248 10.96 -5.72 14.21
N ALA A 249 11.71 -5.90 13.11
CA ALA A 249 11.12 -6.09 11.79
C ALA A 249 10.37 -7.44 11.67
N ALA A 250 10.89 -8.49 12.29
CA ALA A 250 10.25 -9.81 12.38
C ALA A 250 8.93 -9.74 13.18
N ASP A 251 8.96 -9.16 14.38
CA ASP A 251 7.76 -8.96 15.22
C ASP A 251 6.67 -8.16 14.49
N ALA A 252 7.08 -7.14 13.72
CA ALA A 252 6.17 -6.33 12.92
C ALA A 252 5.63 -7.05 11.67
N THR A 253 6.29 -8.11 11.21
CA THR A 253 5.80 -8.93 10.09
C THR A 253 4.89 -10.07 10.57
N GLU A 254 5.03 -10.55 11.82
CA GLU A 254 4.12 -11.52 12.44
C GLU A 254 2.82 -10.90 12.98
N SER A 255 2.89 -9.69 13.56
CA SER A 255 1.70 -8.96 14.01
C SER A 255 0.97 -8.35 12.81
N CYS A 256 -0.14 -8.97 12.40
CA CYS A 256 -1.01 -8.45 11.34
C CYS A 256 -1.36 -6.96 11.53
N GLU A 257 -1.44 -6.25 10.39
CA GLU A 257 -1.90 -4.87 10.15
C GLU A 257 -0.82 -3.77 10.06
N ASP A 258 -0.49 -3.40 8.80
CA ASP A 258 -0.38 -2.00 8.32
C ASP A 258 0.43 -0.99 9.15
N ARG A 259 1.52 -1.45 9.74
CA ARG A 259 2.29 -0.62 10.67
C ARG A 259 3.72 -0.35 10.23
N VAL A 260 4.02 -0.30 8.92
CA VAL A 260 5.36 0.10 8.40
C VAL A 260 5.85 1.41 9.03
N ALA A 261 4.96 2.40 9.20
CA ALA A 261 5.27 3.66 9.88
C ALA A 261 5.56 3.50 11.39
N LEU A 262 4.87 2.58 12.07
CA LEU A 262 5.13 2.29 13.49
C LEU A 262 6.43 1.50 13.64
N THR A 263 6.69 0.52 12.78
CA THR A 263 7.94 -0.24 12.75
C THR A 263 9.11 0.68 12.49
N TRP A 264 9.01 1.60 11.52
CA TRP A 264 10.01 2.64 11.29
C TRP A 264 10.26 3.50 12.54
N ASN A 265 9.19 3.92 13.23
CA ASN A 265 9.32 4.67 14.47
C ASN A 265 9.98 3.83 15.59
N ASN A 266 9.65 2.55 15.70
CA ASN A 266 10.26 1.64 16.67
C ASN A 266 11.75 1.41 16.37
N LEU A 267 12.11 1.21 15.10
CA LEU A 267 13.51 1.10 14.67
C LEU A 267 14.32 2.36 14.96
N ARG A 268 13.72 3.55 14.74
CA ARG A 268 14.32 4.81 15.16
C ARG A 268 14.48 4.89 16.68
N LYS A 269 13.50 4.45 17.47
CA LYS A 269 13.64 4.38 18.93
C LYS A 269 14.79 3.47 19.35
N THR A 270 14.95 2.30 18.73
CA THR A 270 16.05 1.37 19.03
C THR A 270 17.41 1.99 18.73
N LEU A 271 17.54 2.69 17.61
CA LEU A 271 18.75 3.46 17.30
C LEU A 271 19.07 4.49 18.39
N LEU A 272 18.04 5.19 18.88
CA LEU A 272 18.17 6.22 19.92
C LEU A 272 18.54 5.60 21.28
N VAL A 273 17.96 4.46 21.63
CA VAL A 273 18.30 3.70 22.85
C VAL A 273 19.73 3.22 22.80
N HIS A 274 20.19 2.70 21.65
CA HIS A 274 21.55 2.23 21.47
C HIS A 274 22.58 3.37 21.59
N GLN A 275 22.32 4.52 20.96
CA GLN A 275 23.16 5.70 21.11
C GLN A 275 23.23 6.20 22.55
N ALA A 276 22.13 6.09 23.30
CA ALA A 276 22.13 6.43 24.71
C ALA A 276 22.94 5.44 25.57
N SER A 277 22.91 4.15 25.25
CA SER A 277 23.71 3.15 25.95
C SER A 277 25.22 3.25 25.66
N GLU A 278 25.61 3.80 24.50
CA GLU A 278 27.02 4.04 24.15
C GLU A 278 27.62 5.30 24.80
N GLY A 279 26.85 6.04 25.62
CA GLY A 279 27.33 7.19 26.37
C GLY A 279 27.49 8.48 25.55
N LEU A 280 26.92 8.55 24.35
CA LEU A 280 26.94 9.76 23.50
C LEU A 280 26.34 11.01 24.16
N PHE A 281 25.52 10.83 25.20
CA PHE A 281 24.89 11.94 25.93
C PHE A 281 25.52 12.23 27.29
N ASP A 282 26.58 11.52 27.68
CA ASP A 282 27.15 11.64 29.04
C ASP A 282 27.84 13.01 29.28
N ASN A 283 28.26 13.70 28.22
CA ASN A 283 28.97 14.98 28.30
C ASN A 283 28.28 16.15 27.57
N ASP A 284 27.11 15.93 26.95
CA ASP A 284 26.46 16.95 26.13
C ASP A 284 24.95 17.05 26.42
N THR A 285 24.64 17.83 27.45
CA THR A 285 23.26 18.16 27.86
C THR A 285 22.49 18.90 26.76
N GLY A 286 23.20 19.58 25.84
CA GLY A 286 22.62 20.24 24.68
C GLY A 286 22.10 19.24 23.66
N ALA A 287 22.92 18.24 23.34
CA ALA A 287 22.53 17.12 22.47
C ALA A 287 21.36 16.32 23.04
N LEU A 288 21.31 16.12 24.36
CA LEU A 288 20.18 15.45 25.04
C LEU A 288 18.89 16.29 24.99
N SER A 289 18.96 17.62 25.14
CA SER A 289 17.77 18.49 25.03
C SER A 289 17.21 18.52 23.61
N ALA A 290 18.08 18.68 22.60
CA ALA A 290 17.69 18.63 21.20
C ALA A 290 17.16 17.24 20.79
N PHE A 291 17.68 16.18 21.43
CA PHE A 291 17.20 14.81 21.31
C PHE A 291 15.78 14.65 21.87
N LEU A 292 15.47 15.30 22.98
CA LEU A 292 14.15 15.25 23.60
C LEU A 292 13.11 16.10 22.90
N ASP A 293 13.50 17.24 22.36
CA ASP A 293 12.64 18.04 21.51
C ASP A 293 12.27 17.29 20.22
N ARG A 294 13.24 16.62 19.58
CA ARG A 294 12.97 15.79 18.39
C ARG A 294 12.06 14.58 18.68
N LEU A 295 12.18 13.99 19.87
CA LEU A 295 11.29 12.92 20.32
C LEU A 295 9.88 13.46 20.62
N SER A 296 9.79 14.64 21.22
CA SER A 296 8.52 15.33 21.49
C SER A 296 7.79 15.68 20.19
N ASP A 297 8.51 16.19 19.18
CA ASP A 297 7.94 16.58 17.89
C ASP A 297 7.44 15.38 17.07
N THR A 298 8.17 14.27 17.10
CA THR A 298 7.75 13.03 16.41
C THR A 298 6.54 12.37 17.08
N VAL A 299 6.35 12.54 18.39
CA VAL A 299 5.17 12.06 19.12
C VAL A 299 3.99 13.04 19.03
N SER A 300 4.25 14.34 18.93
CA SER A 300 3.22 15.40 18.83
C SER A 300 2.34 15.29 17.57
N ALA A 301 2.79 14.58 16.53
CA ALA A 301 2.01 14.31 15.32
C ALA A 301 0.79 13.36 15.57
N ARG A 302 0.69 12.71 16.74
CA ARG A 302 -0.48 11.89 17.13
C ARG A 302 -0.91 12.18 18.57
N ASN A 303 -1.72 13.23 18.73
CA ASN A 303 -2.44 13.65 19.93
C ASN A 303 -2.47 12.63 21.10
N THR A 304 -1.45 12.67 21.95
CA THR A 304 -1.45 11.97 23.25
C THR A 304 -0.88 12.93 24.30
N SER A 305 -1.75 13.78 24.85
CA SER A 305 -1.42 14.77 25.89
C SER A 305 -0.71 14.15 27.11
N GLY A 306 -1.08 12.92 27.47
CA GLY A 306 -0.48 12.21 28.62
C GLY A 306 1.00 11.84 28.44
N PHE A 307 1.48 11.65 27.21
CA PHE A 307 2.90 11.33 26.99
C PHE A 307 3.78 12.58 27.12
N ARG A 308 3.28 13.76 26.72
CA ARG A 308 3.97 15.04 26.93
C ARG A 308 4.16 15.36 28.41
N GLU A 309 3.15 15.14 29.24
CA GLU A 309 3.27 15.33 30.69
C GLU A 309 4.26 14.34 31.32
N GLN A 310 4.29 13.10 30.84
CA GLN A 310 5.27 12.10 31.29
C GLN A 310 6.71 12.45 30.88
N VAL A 311 6.92 12.94 29.65
CA VAL A 311 8.23 13.40 29.16
C VAL A 311 8.69 14.68 29.90
N ALA A 312 7.78 15.61 30.20
CA ALA A 312 8.08 16.81 30.98
C ALA A 312 8.45 16.48 32.43
N ALA A 313 7.71 15.58 33.09
CA ALA A 313 8.04 15.09 34.43
C ALA A 313 9.35 14.26 34.45
N TRP A 314 9.70 13.63 33.33
CA TRP A 314 10.94 12.89 33.14
C TRP A 314 12.15 13.83 33.00
N LEU A 315 11.99 14.92 32.24
CA LEU A 315 12.97 16.01 32.10
C LEU A 315 13.31 16.67 33.45
N GLU A 316 12.30 16.95 34.29
CA GLU A 316 12.52 17.51 35.63
C GLU A 316 13.33 16.54 36.51
N LYS A 317 12.99 15.24 36.50
CA LYS A 317 13.68 14.23 37.30
C LYS A 317 15.13 13.97 36.86
N LEU A 318 15.40 14.01 35.56
CA LEU A 318 16.75 13.88 35.01
C LEU A 318 17.63 15.08 35.36
N SER A 319 17.06 16.30 35.35
CA SER A 319 17.80 17.51 35.75
C SER A 319 18.20 17.49 37.23
N ALA A 320 17.49 16.70 38.05
CA ALA A 320 17.69 16.60 39.49
C ALA A 320 18.61 15.43 39.94
N SER A 321 18.93 14.46 39.07
CA SER A 321 19.74 13.28 39.45
C SER A 321 21.16 13.36 38.90
N ALA A 322 22.16 13.52 39.79
CA ALA A 322 23.59 13.51 39.46
C ALA A 322 24.19 12.08 39.38
N GLY A 323 23.48 11.14 38.74
CA GLY A 323 23.91 9.74 38.58
C GLY A 323 24.04 9.33 37.11
N PRO A 324 24.71 8.21 36.79
CA PRO A 324 24.98 7.79 35.41
C PRO A 324 23.67 7.63 34.64
N PHE A 325 23.47 8.53 33.68
CA PHE A 325 22.25 8.66 32.87
C PHE A 325 21.92 7.36 32.10
N GLN A 326 22.95 6.58 31.78
CA GLN A 326 22.87 5.29 31.10
C GLN A 326 21.93 4.28 31.80
N THR A 327 21.98 4.15 33.13
CA THR A 327 21.24 3.11 33.86
C THR A 327 19.76 3.48 33.99
N MET A 328 19.45 4.76 34.24
CA MET A 328 18.07 5.24 34.34
C MET A 328 17.34 5.30 32.99
N LEU A 329 18.05 5.61 31.88
CA LEU A 329 17.45 5.58 30.55
C LEU A 329 17.14 4.15 30.11
N ALA A 330 18.11 3.24 30.25
CA ALA A 330 17.96 1.84 29.84
C ALA A 330 16.87 1.12 30.65
N GLU A 331 16.83 1.29 31.97
CA GLU A 331 15.86 0.65 32.86
C GLU A 331 14.43 1.18 32.63
N LYS A 332 14.26 2.48 32.33
CA LYS A 332 12.94 3.06 32.03
C LYS A 332 12.46 2.93 30.58
N LEU A 333 13.36 2.84 29.60
CA LEU A 333 13.00 2.48 28.23
C LEU A 333 12.64 0.99 28.14
N GLN A 334 13.25 0.11 28.95
CA GLN A 334 12.77 -1.26 29.17
C GLN A 334 11.43 -1.30 29.92
N LEU A 335 11.10 -0.36 30.81
CA LEU A 335 9.74 -0.22 31.34
C LEU A 335 8.73 0.25 30.28
N SER A 336 9.16 0.86 29.17
CA SER A 336 8.27 1.17 28.03
C SER A 336 7.87 -0.08 27.22
N THR A 337 8.45 -1.25 27.53
CA THR A 337 7.87 -2.55 27.15
C THR A 337 6.49 -2.76 27.79
N ALA A 338 6.07 -1.92 28.75
CA ALA A 338 4.68 -1.77 29.19
C ALA A 338 3.72 -1.31 28.07
N VAL A 339 4.20 -0.98 26.86
CA VAL A 339 3.34 -0.90 25.67
C VAL A 339 2.74 -2.28 25.31
N LYS A 340 3.34 -3.41 25.74
CA LYS A 340 2.67 -4.72 25.73
C LYS A 340 1.49 -4.79 26.71
N GLU A 341 1.54 -4.07 27.84
CA GLU A 341 0.38 -3.94 28.76
C GLU A 341 -0.67 -2.94 28.26
N ILE A 342 -0.28 -1.90 27.50
CA ILE A 342 -1.24 -0.99 26.85
C ILE A 342 -1.99 -1.71 25.71
N ALA A 343 -1.34 -2.65 25.02
CA ALA A 343 -2.02 -3.55 24.08
C ALA A 343 -2.95 -4.56 24.78
N PHE A 344 -2.64 -4.97 26.02
CA PHE A 344 -3.49 -5.86 26.82
C PHE A 344 -4.74 -5.12 27.36
N LEU A 345 -4.60 -3.85 27.77
CA LEU A 345 -5.73 -3.03 28.22
C LEU A 345 -6.72 -2.67 27.11
N TRP A 346 -6.33 -2.76 25.83
CA TRP A 346 -7.22 -2.56 24.69
C TRP A 346 -8.06 -3.80 24.32
N ARG A 347 -7.74 -5.00 24.83
CA ARG A 347 -8.56 -6.22 24.63
C ARG A 347 -9.68 -6.40 25.66
N VAL A 348 -9.58 -5.76 26.83
CA VAL A 348 -10.54 -5.93 27.94
C VAL A 348 -11.62 -4.83 27.94
N GLY A 349 -11.41 -3.73 27.21
CA GLY A 349 -12.31 -2.57 27.19
C GLY A 349 -13.46 -2.60 26.17
N SER A 350 -13.57 -3.64 25.33
CA SER A 350 -14.59 -3.71 24.27
C SER A 350 -15.83 -4.56 24.61
N ASP A 351 -15.96 -5.05 25.85
CA ASP A 351 -17.20 -5.61 26.40
C ASP A 351 -17.67 -4.79 27.60
N SER A 352 -18.21 -3.60 27.37
CA SER A 352 -19.21 -2.94 28.24
C SER A 352 -19.54 -1.52 27.75
N LYS A 353 -20.40 -1.43 26.75
CA LYS A 353 -21.71 -0.73 26.80
C LYS A 353 -22.33 -0.62 25.43
#